data_AF-A0A6A8MSC9-F1
#
_entry.id   AF-A0A6A8MSC9-F1
#
_cell.length_a   1.000
_cell.length_b   1.000
_cell.length_c   1.000
_cell.angle_alpha   90.00
_cell.angle_beta   90.00
_cell.angle_gamma   90.00
#
_symmetry.space_group_name_H-M   'P 1'
#
loop_
_entity.id
_entity.type
_entity.pdbx_description
1 polymer ?
#
loop_
_entity_poly.entity_id
_entity_poly.type
_entity_poly.pdbx_seq_one_letter_code
_entity_poly.pdbx_strand_id
1 'polypeptide(L)'
;MPNLIAAISTLFLTVVLSVCGLLAPISPATAAPISPAGYDETLTTAITDIQQFWAGEFPRVYGEPYQPIPESRIIAAAPGVTIPKCAGETQVYRDVVGNAFYCFGKNFIAFDNKKFFPDLYRYYGSVAVPLILAHEWGHAIQDRAGITDAPNIVLEQQADCFAGAWLGH
;
A
#
# COMPACT_ATOMS: atom_id res chain seq x y z
N MET A 1 -59.98 -42.81 11.72
CA MET A 1 -61.17 -42.39 12.48
C MET A 1 -61.25 -43.24 13.74
N PRO A 2 -61.54 -42.75 14.97
CA PRO A 2 -61.54 -41.39 15.53
C PRO A 2 -60.68 -41.25 16.84
N ASN A 3 -60.09 -40.08 17.14
CA ASN A 3 -60.47 -39.03 18.13
C ASN A 3 -60.17 -39.31 19.63
N LEU A 4 -59.48 -38.37 20.30
CA LEU A 4 -59.94 -37.52 21.45
C LEU A 4 -58.71 -36.83 22.09
N ILE A 5 -58.43 -35.53 21.88
CA ILE A 5 -59.01 -34.29 22.48
C ILE A 5 -58.54 -34.01 23.94
N ALA A 6 -58.15 -32.74 24.10
CA ALA A 6 -57.97 -31.91 25.31
C ALA A 6 -56.62 -32.00 26.05
N ALA A 7 -56.02 -30.93 26.56
CA ALA A 7 -56.11 -29.47 26.42
C ALA A 7 -55.02 -28.90 27.36
N ILE A 8 -54.62 -27.64 27.15
CA ILE A 8 -54.00 -26.64 28.08
C ILE A 8 -53.00 -25.84 27.24
N SER A 9 -53.43 -24.82 26.48
CA SER A 9 -53.90 -23.50 26.90
C SER A 9 -52.76 -22.53 27.26
N THR A 10 -52.60 -21.56 26.35
CA THR A 10 -52.31 -20.13 26.58
C THR A 10 -51.02 -19.72 27.28
N LEU A 11 -50.11 -19.07 26.55
CA LEU A 11 -49.92 -17.61 26.68
C LEU A 11 -49.03 -17.05 25.54
N PHE A 12 -49.63 -16.80 24.38
CA PHE A 12 -49.14 -15.75 23.47
C PHE A 12 -49.84 -14.47 23.89
N LEU A 13 -49.13 -13.56 24.56
CA LEU A 13 -49.58 -12.18 24.74
C LEU A 13 -48.58 -11.24 24.06
N THR A 14 -49.06 -10.72 22.95
CA THR A 14 -48.56 -9.60 22.16
C THR A 14 -48.15 -8.40 23.01
N VAL A 15 -46.92 -7.92 22.79
CA VAL A 15 -46.60 -6.49 22.94
C VAL A 15 -46.02 -6.03 21.61
N VAL A 16 -46.92 -5.71 20.68
CA VAL A 16 -46.61 -4.83 19.55
C VAL A 16 -46.83 -3.42 20.07
N LEU A 17 -45.76 -2.77 20.53
CA LEU A 17 -45.74 -1.33 20.75
C LEU A 17 -45.20 -0.67 19.48
N SER A 18 -46.16 -0.10 18.76
CA SER A 18 -45.99 0.87 17.68
C SER A 18 -45.07 2.02 18.12
N VAL A 19 -43.87 2.05 17.56
CA VAL A 19 -43.13 3.30 17.34
C VAL A 19 -42.86 3.36 15.83
N CYS A 20 -43.89 3.79 15.12
CA CYS A 20 -43.79 4.18 13.72
C CYS A 20 -43.12 5.56 13.66
N GLY A 21 -42.00 5.65 12.94
CA GLY A 21 -41.48 6.91 12.40
C GLY A 21 -40.23 7.49 13.07
N LEU A 22 -39.09 6.80 12.98
CA LEU A 22 -37.83 7.31 12.39
C LEU A 22 -36.69 6.27 12.50
N LEU A 23 -36.90 5.04 12.00
CA LEU A 23 -35.75 4.17 11.73
C LEU A 23 -35.19 4.59 10.37
N ALA A 24 -34.35 5.62 10.36
CA ALA A 24 -33.43 5.80 9.24
C ALA A 24 -32.61 4.51 9.11
N PRO A 25 -32.42 3.96 7.90
CA PRO A 25 -31.53 2.83 7.73
C PRO A 25 -30.16 3.25 8.25
N ILE A 26 -29.60 2.49 9.20
CA ILE A 26 -28.20 2.62 9.57
C ILE A 26 -27.44 2.10 8.36
N SER A 27 -27.23 2.96 7.37
CA SER A 27 -26.20 2.73 6.37
C SER A 27 -24.90 2.53 7.14
N PRO A 28 -24.19 1.40 6.99
CA PRO A 28 -22.82 1.38 7.44
C PRO A 28 -22.12 2.48 6.65
N ALA A 29 -21.82 3.60 7.31
CA ALA A 29 -20.87 4.53 6.77
C ALA A 29 -19.60 3.72 6.61
N THR A 30 -19.28 3.35 5.36
CA THR A 30 -17.95 2.89 5.00
C THR A 30 -17.04 4.09 5.22
N ALA A 31 -16.64 4.30 6.49
CA ALA A 31 -15.52 5.14 6.80
C ALA A 31 -14.36 4.57 5.99
N ALA A 32 -13.77 5.39 5.11
CA ALA A 32 -12.52 5.04 4.49
C ALA A 32 -11.57 4.59 5.62
N PRO A 33 -10.82 3.48 5.46
CA PRO A 33 -9.92 3.03 6.49
C PRO A 33 -9.00 4.18 6.87
N ILE A 34 -9.10 4.62 8.12
CA ILE A 34 -8.23 5.67 8.65
C ILE A 34 -6.81 5.08 8.63
N SER A 35 -5.87 5.82 8.05
CA SER A 35 -4.47 5.45 8.03
C SER A 35 -3.98 5.20 9.48
N PRO A 36 -3.20 4.14 9.75
CA PRO A 36 -2.66 3.91 11.09
C PRO A 36 -1.90 5.13 11.62
N ALA A 37 -2.01 5.41 12.92
CA ALA A 37 -1.23 6.49 13.53
C ALA A 37 0.29 6.25 13.33
N GLY A 38 1.01 7.29 12.94
CA GLY A 38 2.45 7.22 12.64
C GLY A 38 2.81 6.68 11.26
N TYR A 39 1.85 6.18 10.47
CA TYR A 39 2.11 5.68 9.12
C TYR A 39 2.67 6.78 8.19
N ASP A 40 2.01 7.95 8.13
CA ASP A 40 2.43 9.03 7.23
C ASP A 40 3.82 9.58 7.61
N GLU A 41 4.12 9.65 8.91
CA GLU A 41 5.44 10.04 9.43
C GLU A 41 6.51 9.00 9.06
N THR A 42 6.21 7.71 9.23
CA THR A 42 7.11 6.61 8.84
C THR A 42 7.39 6.64 7.34
N LEU A 43 6.36 6.84 6.53
CA LEU A 43 6.46 6.91 5.07
C LEU A 43 7.35 8.08 4.62
N THR A 44 7.09 9.28 5.12
CA THR A 44 7.84 10.50 4.77
C THR A 44 9.29 10.46 5.27
N THR A 45 9.51 9.92 6.46
CA THR A 45 10.85 9.69 7.02
C THR A 45 11.63 8.70 6.16
N ALA A 46 11.01 7.57 5.80
CA ALA A 46 11.66 6.55 4.96
C ALA A 46 12.09 7.10 3.60
N ILE A 47 11.22 7.86 2.92
CA ILE A 47 11.54 8.48 1.63
C ILE A 47 12.77 9.40 1.78
N THR A 48 12.80 10.23 2.81
CA THR A 48 13.90 11.17 3.06
C THR A 48 15.21 10.42 3.33
N ASP A 49 15.14 9.39 4.17
CA ASP A 49 16.28 8.60 4.61
C ASP A 49 16.88 7.75 3.47
N ILE A 50 16.05 7.05 2.69
CA ILE A 50 16.49 6.30 1.50
C ILE A 50 17.18 7.23 0.49
N GLN A 51 16.60 8.41 0.25
CA GLN A 51 17.18 9.44 -0.61
C GLN A 51 18.55 9.91 -0.11
N GLN A 52 18.72 10.08 1.21
CA GLN A 52 20.00 10.49 1.83
C GLN A 52 21.06 9.39 1.75
N PHE A 53 20.68 8.14 2.05
CA PHE A 53 21.56 6.97 1.91
C PHE A 53 22.14 6.88 0.50
N TRP A 54 21.28 6.92 -0.53
CA TRP A 54 21.75 6.85 -1.91
C TRP A 54 22.51 8.10 -2.39
N ALA A 55 22.29 9.27 -1.77
CA ALA A 55 23.09 10.46 -2.05
C ALA A 55 24.57 10.26 -1.65
N GLY A 56 24.85 9.48 -0.60
CA GLY A 56 26.20 9.10 -0.20
C GLY A 56 26.73 7.87 -0.96
N GLU A 57 25.91 6.84 -1.08
CA GLU A 57 26.35 5.53 -1.58
C GLU A 57 26.47 5.45 -3.10
N PHE A 58 25.56 6.11 -3.84
CA PHE A 58 25.57 6.00 -5.30
C PHE A 58 26.86 6.56 -5.93
N PRO A 59 27.36 7.76 -5.55
CA PRO A 59 28.65 8.25 -6.04
C PRO A 59 29.83 7.38 -5.60
N ARG A 60 29.77 6.80 -4.39
CA ARG A 60 30.83 5.95 -3.84
C ARG A 60 30.98 4.64 -4.62
N VAL A 61 29.86 4.03 -5.01
CA VAL A 61 29.84 2.71 -5.66
C VAL A 61 29.90 2.82 -7.19
N TYR A 62 29.26 3.83 -7.77
CA TYR A 62 29.10 3.95 -9.23
C TYR A 62 29.90 5.11 -9.85
N GLY A 63 30.49 6.00 -9.06
CA GLY A 63 31.31 7.10 -9.56
C GLY A 63 30.52 8.27 -10.18
N GLU A 64 29.19 8.23 -10.14
CA GLU A 64 28.29 9.23 -10.72
C GLU A 64 27.46 9.92 -9.63
N PRO A 65 27.06 11.19 -9.82
CA PRO A 65 26.23 11.87 -8.84
C PRO A 65 24.85 11.21 -8.72
N TYR A 66 24.37 11.06 -7.49
CA TYR A 66 23.01 10.62 -7.25
C TYR A 66 22.00 11.66 -7.76
N GLN A 67 20.98 11.20 -8.47
CA GLN A 67 19.86 12.03 -8.89
C GLN A 67 18.61 11.65 -8.08
N PRO A 68 18.14 12.49 -7.15
CA PRO A 68 16.93 12.24 -6.39
C PRO A 68 15.70 11.90 -7.24
N ILE A 69 14.84 10.99 -6.76
CA ILE A 69 13.50 10.85 -7.32
C ILE A 69 12.70 12.08 -6.85
N PRO A 70 12.17 12.93 -7.74
CA PRO A 70 11.38 14.08 -7.32
C PRO A 70 10.13 13.63 -6.56
N GLU A 71 9.68 14.39 -5.57
CA GLU A 71 8.45 14.08 -4.81
C GLU A 71 7.23 13.88 -5.71
N SER A 72 7.14 14.65 -6.81
CA SER A 72 6.08 14.50 -7.83
C SER A 72 6.14 13.19 -8.62
N ARG A 73 7.18 12.37 -8.41
CA ARG A 73 7.40 11.06 -9.00
C ARG A 73 7.33 9.93 -7.95
N ILE A 74 6.94 10.23 -6.71
CA ILE A 74 6.66 9.25 -5.66
C ILE A 74 5.15 9.25 -5.44
N ILE A 75 4.47 8.31 -6.07
CA ILE A 75 3.02 8.32 -6.24
C ILE A 75 2.36 7.46 -5.16
N ALA A 76 1.82 8.12 -4.15
CA ALA A 76 0.93 7.50 -3.17
C ALA A 76 -0.43 7.19 -3.81
N ALA A 77 -0.53 6.04 -4.50
CA ALA A 77 -1.66 5.70 -5.35
C ALA A 77 -2.95 5.52 -4.54
N ALA A 78 -4.02 6.10 -5.06
CA ALA A 78 -5.37 6.03 -4.51
C ALA A 78 -6.40 6.27 -5.63
N PRO A 79 -7.69 5.95 -5.42
CA PRO A 79 -8.73 6.33 -6.37
C PRO A 79 -8.69 7.83 -6.70
N GLY A 80 -8.65 8.16 -7.99
CA GLY A 80 -8.58 9.56 -8.48
C GLY A 80 -7.18 10.17 -8.54
N VAL A 81 -6.15 9.50 -8.02
CA VAL A 81 -4.75 9.92 -8.20
C VAL A 81 -4.26 9.54 -9.59
N THR A 82 -3.69 10.51 -10.31
CA THR A 82 -3.10 10.27 -11.63
C THR A 82 -1.77 9.53 -11.49
N ILE A 83 -1.61 8.45 -12.25
CA ILE A 83 -0.38 7.66 -12.30
C ILE A 83 0.21 7.80 -13.70
N PRO A 84 1.50 8.13 -13.85
CA PRO A 84 2.14 8.21 -15.17
C PRO A 84 2.07 6.87 -15.91
N LYS A 85 2.11 6.91 -17.25
CA LYS A 85 2.23 5.69 -18.06
C LYS A 85 3.51 4.93 -17.72
N CYS A 86 3.41 3.61 -17.68
CA CYS A 86 4.55 2.71 -17.51
C CYS A 86 4.59 1.69 -18.63
N ALA A 87 5.77 1.44 -19.20
CA ALA A 87 5.95 0.54 -20.34
C ALA A 87 5.01 0.82 -21.54
N GLY A 88 4.63 2.08 -21.75
CA GLY A 88 3.68 2.48 -22.81
C GLY A 88 2.20 2.38 -22.42
N GLU A 89 1.90 1.70 -21.33
CA GLU A 89 0.55 1.44 -20.86
C GLU A 89 0.04 2.49 -19.87
N THR A 90 -1.25 2.79 -19.96
CA THR A 90 -1.92 3.67 -19.00
C THR A 90 -2.07 2.93 -17.67
N GLN A 91 -1.56 3.54 -16.61
CA GLN A 91 -1.69 3.00 -15.25
C GLN A 91 -2.91 3.61 -14.57
N VAL A 92 -3.68 2.78 -13.88
CA VAL A 92 -4.78 3.20 -13.01
C VAL A 92 -4.60 2.62 -11.61
N TYR A 93 -5.32 3.15 -10.62
CA TYR A 93 -5.21 2.69 -9.24
C TYR A 93 -5.36 1.17 -9.09
N ARG A 94 -6.27 0.55 -9.87
CA ARG A 94 -6.46 -0.92 -9.95
C ARG A 94 -5.15 -1.69 -10.14
N ASP A 95 -4.23 -1.17 -10.94
CA ASP A 95 -2.99 -1.84 -11.32
C ASP A 95 -1.95 -1.80 -10.19
N VAL A 96 -2.19 -0.97 -9.17
CA VAL A 96 -1.30 -0.78 -8.01
C VAL A 96 -1.90 -1.40 -6.74
N VAL A 97 -3.20 -1.73 -6.71
CA VAL A 97 -3.85 -2.32 -5.53
C VAL A 97 -3.09 -3.56 -5.06
N GLY A 98 -2.69 -3.57 -3.79
CA GLY A 98 -1.92 -4.70 -3.25
C GLY A 98 -0.45 -4.73 -3.69
N ASN A 99 0.06 -3.64 -4.26
CA ASN A 99 1.39 -3.61 -4.88
C ASN A 99 2.15 -2.29 -4.63
N ALA A 100 3.46 -2.34 -4.88
CA ALA A 100 4.31 -1.20 -5.18
C ALA A 100 5.17 -1.54 -6.40
N PHE A 101 5.64 -0.51 -7.11
CA PHE A 101 6.60 -0.70 -8.20
C PHE A 101 7.38 0.58 -8.49
N TYR A 102 8.61 0.42 -8.95
CA TYR A 102 9.34 1.41 -9.74
C TYR A 102 9.12 1.19 -11.23
N CYS A 103 8.78 2.26 -11.97
CA CYS A 103 8.66 2.18 -13.41
C CYS A 103 10.00 2.44 -14.12
N PHE A 104 10.61 1.38 -14.63
CA PHE A 104 11.86 1.41 -15.36
C PHE A 104 11.84 2.37 -16.57
N GLY A 105 12.89 3.18 -16.71
CA GLY A 105 13.05 4.17 -17.78
C GLY A 105 12.10 5.36 -17.69
N LYS A 106 11.23 5.41 -16.68
CA LYS A 106 10.37 6.56 -16.40
C LYS A 106 10.74 7.27 -15.10
N ASN A 107 11.47 6.64 -14.18
CA ASN A 107 11.85 7.27 -12.91
C ASN A 107 10.64 7.76 -12.10
N PHE A 108 9.76 6.83 -11.72
CA PHE A 108 8.74 7.05 -10.70
C PHE A 108 8.46 5.78 -9.93
N ILE A 109 8.06 5.93 -8.67
CA ILE A 109 7.56 4.86 -7.81
C ILE A 109 6.08 5.07 -7.62
N ALA A 110 5.29 4.00 -7.63
CA ALA A 110 3.89 4.03 -7.24
C ALA A 110 3.61 2.90 -6.25
N PHE A 111 2.82 3.18 -5.22
CA PHE A 111 2.43 2.19 -4.20
C PHE A 111 0.99 2.39 -3.77
N ASP A 112 0.31 1.31 -3.42
CA ASP A 112 -1.06 1.37 -2.89
C ASP A 112 -1.07 1.95 -1.47
N ASN A 113 -1.44 3.24 -1.40
CA ASN A 113 -1.50 4.02 -0.18
C ASN A 113 -2.86 3.92 0.55
N LYS A 114 -3.78 3.07 0.08
CA LYS A 114 -5.13 2.93 0.67
C LYS A 114 -5.38 1.60 1.31
N LYS A 115 -4.73 0.54 0.83
CA LYS A 115 -4.84 -0.79 1.40
C LYS A 115 -3.47 -1.37 1.73
N PHE A 116 -2.64 -1.63 0.73
CA PHE A 116 -1.41 -2.39 0.91
C PHE A 116 -0.47 -1.83 1.97
N PHE A 117 0.01 -0.60 1.79
CA PHE A 117 0.99 -0.01 2.72
C PHE A 117 0.43 0.24 4.13
N PRO A 118 -0.79 0.79 4.29
CA PRO A 118 -1.44 0.86 5.60
C PRO A 118 -1.60 -0.51 6.29
N ASP A 119 -1.93 -1.56 5.53
CA ASP A 119 -2.04 -2.93 6.05
C ASP A 119 -0.66 -3.48 6.44
N LEU A 120 0.39 -3.23 5.64
CA LEU A 120 1.78 -3.61 5.98
C LEU A 120 2.21 -3.01 7.32
N TYR A 121 1.99 -1.71 7.49
CA TYR A 121 2.31 -1.02 8.74
C TYR A 121 1.54 -1.59 9.92
N ARG A 122 0.23 -1.84 9.75
CA ARG A 122 -0.64 -2.35 10.81
C ARG A 122 -0.24 -3.76 11.27
N TYR A 123 0.09 -4.64 10.33
CA TYR A 123 0.29 -6.06 10.65
C TYR A 123 1.75 -6.46 10.85
N TYR A 124 2.70 -5.74 10.25
CA TYR A 124 4.12 -6.06 10.29
C TYR A 124 4.99 -4.95 10.91
N GLY A 125 4.37 -3.87 11.36
CA GLY A 125 5.03 -2.78 12.07
C GLY A 125 5.69 -1.75 11.16
N SER A 126 6.33 -0.76 11.78
CA SER A 126 6.85 0.42 11.11
C SER A 126 7.99 0.14 10.13
N VAL A 127 8.70 -1.00 10.25
CA VAL A 127 9.81 -1.34 9.34
C VAL A 127 9.34 -1.85 7.97
N ALA A 128 8.13 -2.39 7.87
CA ALA A 128 7.66 -3.03 6.63
C ALA A 128 7.48 -2.04 5.47
N VAL A 129 6.95 -0.85 5.75
CA VAL A 129 6.73 0.20 4.74
C VAL A 129 8.06 0.73 4.17
N PRO A 130 9.03 1.16 5.01
CA PRO A 130 10.34 1.57 4.55
C PRO A 130 11.08 0.48 3.76
N LEU A 131 10.99 -0.80 4.18
CA LEU A 131 11.69 -1.89 3.52
C LEU A 131 11.19 -2.12 2.08
N ILE A 132 9.87 -2.12 1.87
CA ILE A 132 9.30 -2.22 0.53
C ILE A 132 9.65 -1.00 -0.32
N LEU A 133 9.61 0.22 0.25
CA LEU A 133 10.10 1.39 -0.49
C LEU A 133 11.57 1.28 -0.87
N ALA A 134 12.43 0.82 0.04
CA ALA A 134 13.85 0.66 -0.23
C ALA A 134 14.10 -0.36 -1.35
N HIS A 135 13.28 -1.42 -1.44
CA HIS A 135 13.27 -2.35 -2.56
C HIS A 135 12.93 -1.63 -3.88
N GLU A 136 11.86 -0.84 -3.94
CA GLU A 136 11.51 -0.08 -5.14
C GLU A 136 12.59 0.94 -5.54
N TRP A 137 13.25 1.55 -4.54
CA TRP A 137 14.42 2.39 -4.79
C TRP A 137 15.58 1.58 -5.36
N GLY A 138 15.73 0.31 -4.98
CA GLY A 138 16.70 -0.61 -5.55
C GLY A 138 16.56 -0.72 -7.08
N HIS A 139 15.35 -0.84 -7.60
CA HIS A 139 15.10 -0.78 -9.05
C HIS A 139 15.47 0.59 -9.65
N ALA A 140 15.23 1.68 -8.93
CA ALA A 140 15.66 3.00 -9.37
C ALA A 140 17.20 3.13 -9.41
N ILE A 141 17.93 2.39 -8.57
CA ILE A 141 19.39 2.32 -8.63
C ILE A 141 19.85 1.45 -9.79
N GLN A 142 19.20 0.32 -10.04
CA GLN A 142 19.46 -0.51 -11.21
C GLN A 142 19.32 0.27 -12.51
N ASP A 143 18.24 1.05 -12.64
CA ASP A 143 17.98 1.89 -13.81
C ASP A 143 19.09 2.93 -14.02
N ARG A 144 19.46 3.67 -12.97
CA ARG A 144 20.55 4.66 -13.03
C ARG A 144 21.91 4.03 -13.32
N ALA A 145 22.17 2.83 -12.80
CA ALA A 145 23.42 2.10 -13.02
C ALA A 145 23.45 1.31 -14.34
N GLY A 146 22.36 1.33 -15.14
CA GLY A 146 22.25 0.60 -16.39
C GLY A 146 22.15 -0.93 -16.23
N ILE A 147 21.79 -1.41 -15.05
CA ILE A 147 21.69 -2.84 -14.73
C ILE A 147 20.35 -3.36 -15.25
N THR A 148 20.36 -3.86 -16.48
CA THR A 148 19.15 -4.32 -17.19
C THR A 148 19.25 -5.73 -17.77
N ASP A 149 20.47 -6.20 -18.01
CA ASP A 149 20.72 -7.46 -18.70
C ASP A 149 20.96 -8.60 -17.71
N ALA A 150 19.92 -8.94 -16.94
CA ALA A 150 19.94 -10.07 -16.03
C ALA A 150 18.54 -10.71 -15.92
N PRO A 151 18.43 -12.00 -15.55
CA PRO A 151 17.14 -12.61 -15.28
C PRO A 151 16.38 -11.84 -14.19
N ASN A 152 15.05 -11.72 -14.32
CA ASN A 152 14.23 -10.96 -13.36
C ASN A 152 14.50 -11.36 -11.91
N ILE A 153 14.57 -12.66 -11.59
CA ILE A 153 14.85 -13.13 -10.23
C ILE A 153 16.17 -12.57 -9.66
N VAL A 154 17.18 -12.35 -10.50
CA VAL A 154 18.46 -11.75 -10.08
C VAL A 154 18.31 -10.25 -9.85
N LEU A 155 17.55 -9.55 -10.69
CA LEU A 155 17.25 -8.13 -10.50
C LEU A 155 16.43 -7.89 -9.23
N GLU A 156 15.37 -8.68 -9.01
CA GLU A 156 14.57 -8.64 -7.79
C GLU A 156 15.44 -8.91 -6.55
N GLN A 157 16.27 -9.95 -6.59
CA GLN A 157 17.13 -10.28 -5.46
C GLN A 157 18.16 -9.19 -5.18
N GLN A 158 18.66 -8.50 -6.22
CA GLN A 158 19.56 -7.36 -6.03
C GLN A 158 18.83 -6.15 -5.44
N ALA A 159 17.57 -5.89 -5.83
CA ALA A 159 16.75 -4.85 -5.20
C ALA A 159 16.55 -5.13 -3.70
N ASP A 160 16.35 -6.39 -3.31
CA ASP A 160 16.34 -6.80 -1.90
C ASP A 160 17.70 -6.60 -1.20
N CYS A 161 18.82 -6.90 -1.87
CA CYS A 161 20.15 -6.63 -1.34
C CYS A 161 20.38 -5.13 -1.10
N PHE A 162 19.91 -4.28 -2.00
CA PHE A 162 19.95 -2.82 -1.87
C PHE A 162 19.07 -2.33 -0.72
N ALA A 163 17.86 -2.89 -0.58
CA ALA A 163 16.99 -2.62 0.56
C ALA A 163 17.64 -3.05 1.89
N GLY A 164 18.33 -4.19 1.91
CA GLY A 164 19.08 -4.68 3.07
C GLY A 164 20.30 -3.82 3.40
N ALA A 165 21.02 -3.31 2.40
CA ALA A 165 22.13 -2.39 2.60
C ALA A 165 21.65 -1.07 3.21
N TRP A 166 20.51 -0.54 2.73
CA TRP A 166 19.83 0.58 3.38
C TRP A 166 19.37 0.21 4.80
N LEU A 167 18.79 -0.96 5.04
CA LEU A 167 18.33 -1.30 6.40
C LEU A 167 19.48 -1.38 7.43
N GLY A 168 20.71 -1.67 6.98
CA GLY A 168 21.88 -1.83 7.83
C GLY A 168 22.80 -0.61 7.99
N HIS A 169 22.43 0.57 7.48
CA HIS A 169 23.28 1.77 7.51
C HIS A 169 23.25 2.55 8.83
#